data_AF-A0A484LGW8-F1
#
_entry.id   AF-A0A484LGW8-F1
#
_cell.length_a   1.000
_cell.length_b   1.000
_cell.length_c   1.000
_cell.angle_alpha   90.00
_cell.angle_beta   90.00
_cell.angle_gamma   90.00
#
_symmetry.space_group_name_H-M   'P 1'
#
loop_
_entity.id
_entity.type
_entity.pdbx_description
1 polymer ?
#
loop_
_entity_poly.entity_id
_entity_poly.type
_entity_poly.pdbx_seq_one_letter_code
_entity_poly.pdbx_strand_id
1 'polypeptide(L)'
;MEKQTSFRNGVVLMEKQKSFKRQMEKQKSFRIAMEKQKSFKRGKDSPGKRGDSRLHHEARAGNLNKVREIMQKLDGQSMKDFLSKQNQEGETALYVAAENGHASVVGEFLKQLDIETASIVSNNGYDAFLVAAKQGHLEVLKELLNVFPNLVMTTDSTNSTALHTAAGQGHVEVVGLLLEIDPNLAKIARNNGKTVLHTAARMGHLEVVKLLLNKDSSIGFRMDKKGQSALHMAVKGHNVDIVLELIKPDPTVIALEDSKGNTALHIATRKGRAQIVRCLLSIEGIDINAVNKAGETALDTAEKFGIPDIAALLKEAGATRSKDHAKPPPNATKQLKQTVSDIKHDVQSQLQQSRQTGFRVKKIAKKVKKLHISGLNNAINSLTVVAVLIATVAFAAIFTVPGQYIEKPMKGVTLGQAKVANKPAFLVFFLFDSLALFISIAVVVVQTSVVVIEQKAKRQMVFIINKLMWAACLFISVAFISLTYVVVGVKEQWLAIYSTVVGGVIMLTTIGSMCYCVIRHRMEESRMRNVRKTGTMSRSFSASMAVSDTELYNENYKRMYAV
;
A
#
# COMPACT_ATOMS: atom_id res chain seq x y z
N MET A 1 14.75 -20.93 -103.07
CA MET A 1 13.55 -20.66 -102.25
C MET A 1 13.60 -21.37 -100.88
N GLU A 2 14.76 -21.52 -100.23
CA GLU A 2 14.88 -22.27 -98.95
C GLU A 2 14.99 -21.39 -97.71
N LYS A 3 15.20 -20.07 -97.85
CA LYS A 3 15.32 -19.15 -96.70
C LYS A 3 13.99 -18.67 -96.11
N GLN A 4 12.87 -18.75 -96.85
CA GLN A 4 11.55 -18.36 -96.33
C GLN A 4 10.79 -19.53 -95.65
N THR A 5 11.08 -20.78 -95.99
CA THR A 5 10.51 -21.96 -95.34
C THR A 5 11.13 -22.22 -93.96
N SER A 6 12.42 -21.90 -93.77
CA SER A 6 13.10 -21.96 -92.46
C SER A 6 12.51 -21.00 -91.42
N PHE A 7 12.23 -19.74 -91.81
CA PHE A 7 11.62 -18.75 -90.90
C PHE A 7 10.18 -19.12 -90.53
N ARG A 8 9.38 -19.61 -91.49
CA ARG A 8 7.99 -20.00 -91.23
C ARG A 8 7.91 -21.25 -90.34
N ASN A 9 8.81 -22.22 -90.53
CA ASN A 9 8.91 -23.38 -89.64
C ASN A 9 9.42 -22.98 -88.25
N GLY A 10 10.36 -22.04 -88.13
CA GLY A 10 10.84 -21.53 -86.84
C GLY A 10 9.75 -20.82 -86.02
N VAL A 11 8.89 -20.02 -86.69
CA VAL A 11 7.75 -19.36 -86.04
C VAL A 11 6.69 -20.38 -85.60
N VAL A 12 6.38 -21.39 -86.43
CA VAL A 12 5.44 -22.47 -86.07
C VAL A 12 5.99 -23.35 -84.94
N LEU A 13 7.30 -23.58 -84.87
CA LEU A 13 7.95 -24.34 -83.80
C LEU A 13 8.00 -23.56 -82.49
N MET A 14 8.20 -22.23 -82.56
CA MET A 14 8.08 -21.34 -81.40
C MET A 14 6.63 -21.21 -80.90
N GLU A 15 5.64 -21.15 -81.78
CA GLU A 15 4.22 -21.14 -81.39
C GLU A 15 3.78 -22.48 -80.82
N LYS A 16 4.24 -23.61 -81.39
CA LYS A 16 4.00 -24.94 -80.81
C LYS A 16 4.70 -25.07 -79.45
N GLN A 17 5.92 -24.57 -79.27
CA GLN A 17 6.57 -24.55 -77.96
C GLN A 17 5.85 -23.65 -76.95
N LYS A 18 5.38 -22.47 -77.35
CA LYS A 18 4.59 -21.57 -76.47
C LYS A 18 3.22 -22.18 -76.12
N SER A 19 2.58 -22.84 -77.07
CA SER A 19 1.33 -23.60 -76.89
C SER A 19 1.54 -24.78 -75.93
N PHE A 20 2.59 -25.57 -76.13
CA PHE A 20 2.94 -26.71 -75.29
C PHE A 20 3.36 -26.26 -73.88
N LYS A 21 4.08 -25.14 -73.75
CA LYS A 21 4.43 -24.54 -72.46
C LYS A 21 3.21 -23.99 -71.72
N ARG A 22 2.26 -23.36 -72.43
CA ARG A 22 0.94 -22.98 -71.88
C ARG A 22 0.10 -24.20 -71.49
N GLN A 23 0.18 -25.30 -72.22
CA GLN A 23 -0.55 -26.53 -71.92
C GLN A 23 0.06 -27.28 -70.73
N MET A 24 1.39 -27.26 -70.60
CA MET A 24 2.13 -27.73 -69.42
C MET A 24 1.88 -26.84 -68.20
N GLU A 25 1.79 -25.51 -68.36
CA GLU A 25 1.38 -24.60 -67.28
C GLU A 25 -0.08 -24.79 -66.90
N LYS A 26 -0.97 -25.05 -67.86
CA LYS A 26 -2.37 -25.43 -67.59
C LYS A 26 -2.48 -26.79 -66.91
N GLN A 27 -1.67 -27.79 -67.27
CA GLN A 27 -1.62 -29.08 -66.57
C GLN A 27 -0.97 -28.98 -65.19
N LYS A 28 0.07 -28.15 -65.01
CA LYS A 28 0.65 -27.84 -63.70
C LYS A 28 -0.33 -27.08 -62.83
N SER A 29 -1.06 -26.10 -63.37
CA SER A 29 -2.10 -25.40 -62.62
C SER A 29 -3.32 -26.27 -62.34
N PHE A 30 -3.68 -27.22 -63.22
CA PHE A 30 -4.69 -28.24 -62.94
C PHE A 30 -4.22 -29.26 -61.90
N ARG A 31 -2.95 -29.68 -61.92
CA ARG A 31 -2.35 -30.53 -60.87
C ARG A 31 -2.26 -29.79 -59.54
N ILE A 32 -1.88 -28.52 -59.53
CA ILE A 32 -1.89 -27.66 -58.33
C ILE A 32 -3.32 -27.42 -57.85
N ALA A 33 -4.30 -27.28 -58.75
CA ALA A 33 -5.72 -27.17 -58.40
C ALA A 33 -6.30 -28.50 -57.90
N MET A 34 -5.84 -29.65 -58.41
CA MET A 34 -6.18 -31.00 -57.97
C MET A 34 -5.45 -31.41 -56.68
N GLU A 35 -4.22 -30.95 -56.44
CA GLU A 35 -3.53 -31.04 -55.15
C GLU A 35 -4.18 -30.10 -54.13
N LYS A 36 -4.65 -28.91 -54.54
CA LYS A 36 -5.54 -28.08 -53.73
C LYS A 36 -6.88 -28.79 -53.48
N GLN A 37 -7.49 -29.48 -54.46
CA GLN A 37 -8.73 -30.22 -54.22
C GLN A 37 -8.55 -31.51 -53.40
N LYS A 38 -7.40 -32.19 -53.51
CA LYS A 38 -7.05 -33.34 -52.65
C LYS A 38 -6.59 -32.89 -51.25
N SER A 39 -6.03 -31.69 -51.09
CA SER A 39 -5.82 -31.08 -49.77
C SER A 39 -7.12 -30.55 -49.15
N PHE A 40 -8.12 -30.22 -49.96
CA PHE A 40 -9.49 -29.90 -49.53
C PHE A 40 -10.30 -31.11 -49.02
N LYS A 41 -9.76 -32.33 -49.09
CA LYS A 41 -10.38 -33.55 -48.52
C LYS A 41 -9.66 -34.08 -47.27
N ARG A 42 -9.01 -33.20 -46.50
CA ARG A 42 -8.58 -33.48 -45.13
C ARG A 42 -8.99 -32.34 -44.18
N GLY A 43 -9.90 -32.67 -43.25
CA GLY A 43 -10.28 -31.86 -42.09
C GLY A 43 -11.46 -30.91 -42.33
N LYS A 44 -12.62 -31.21 -41.73
CA LYS A 44 -13.74 -30.26 -41.54
C LYS A 44 -13.35 -29.16 -40.52
N ASP A 45 -12.23 -28.48 -40.72
CA ASP A 45 -11.75 -27.41 -39.85
C ASP A 45 -11.10 -26.34 -40.72
N SER A 46 -11.93 -25.64 -41.51
CA SER A 46 -11.51 -24.38 -42.09
C SER A 46 -11.68 -23.32 -41.00
N PRO A 47 -10.60 -22.78 -40.41
CA PRO A 47 -10.76 -21.68 -39.48
C PRO A 47 -11.38 -20.50 -40.23
N GLY A 48 -12.33 -19.79 -39.62
CA GLY A 48 -12.87 -18.55 -40.18
C GLY A 48 -11.77 -17.53 -40.48
N LYS A 49 -12.11 -16.38 -41.07
CA LYS A 49 -11.15 -15.30 -41.38
C LYS A 49 -10.27 -14.86 -40.18
N ARG A 50 -10.70 -15.15 -38.94
CA ARG A 50 -10.01 -14.86 -37.68
C ARG A 50 -9.19 -16.02 -37.08
N GLY A 51 -9.09 -17.17 -37.75
CA GLY A 51 -8.40 -18.32 -37.16
C GLY A 51 -9.23 -19.12 -36.15
N ASP A 52 -10.54 -18.90 -36.10
CA ASP A 52 -11.42 -19.46 -35.05
C ASP A 52 -11.42 -20.99 -35.04
N SER A 53 -11.25 -21.57 -33.85
CA SER A 53 -11.56 -23.00 -33.64
C SER A 53 -13.09 -23.21 -33.64
N ARG A 54 -13.54 -24.47 -33.77
CA ARG A 54 -14.97 -24.80 -33.66
C ARG A 54 -15.60 -24.24 -32.39
N LEU A 55 -14.85 -24.26 -31.28
CA LEU A 55 -15.31 -23.72 -30.00
C LEU A 55 -15.51 -22.20 -30.05
N HIS A 56 -14.62 -21.44 -30.70
CA HIS A 56 -14.77 -20.00 -30.89
C HIS A 56 -16.01 -19.67 -31.73
N HIS A 57 -16.29 -20.45 -32.78
CA HIS A 57 -17.45 -20.22 -33.64
C HIS A 57 -18.77 -20.45 -32.88
N GLU A 58 -18.86 -21.55 -32.13
CA GLU A 58 -20.06 -21.85 -31.34
C GLU A 58 -20.21 -20.92 -30.13
N ALA A 59 -19.10 -20.47 -29.54
CA ALA A 59 -19.09 -19.43 -28.50
C ALA A 59 -19.59 -18.08 -29.03
N ARG A 60 -19.22 -17.70 -30.26
CA ARG A 60 -19.72 -16.48 -30.92
C ARG A 60 -21.21 -16.56 -31.23
N ALA A 61 -21.66 -17.74 -31.67
CA ALA A 61 -23.06 -17.99 -32.00
C ALA A 61 -23.96 -18.12 -30.75
N GLY A 62 -23.39 -18.38 -29.57
CA GLY A 62 -24.17 -18.59 -28.33
C GLY A 62 -24.82 -19.98 -28.23
N ASN A 63 -24.39 -20.95 -29.03
CA ASN A 63 -25.02 -22.27 -29.09
C ASN A 63 -24.59 -23.18 -27.93
N LEU A 64 -25.26 -23.02 -26.78
CA LEU A 64 -24.97 -23.79 -25.55
C LEU A 64 -24.87 -25.30 -25.76
N ASN A 65 -25.83 -25.88 -26.49
CA ASN A 65 -25.91 -27.34 -26.68
C ASN A 65 -24.68 -27.90 -27.40
N LYS A 66 -24.23 -27.20 -28.45
CA LYS A 66 -23.05 -27.61 -29.22
C LYS A 66 -21.76 -27.38 -28.45
N VAL A 67 -21.69 -26.29 -27.67
CA VAL A 67 -20.56 -26.06 -26.76
C VAL A 67 -20.45 -27.21 -25.76
N ARG A 68 -21.55 -27.62 -25.13
CA ARG A 68 -21.58 -28.76 -24.21
C ARG A 68 -21.22 -30.08 -24.89
N GLU A 69 -21.72 -30.31 -26.10
CA GLU A 69 -21.36 -31.50 -26.89
C GLU A 69 -19.85 -31.56 -27.21
N ILE A 70 -19.26 -30.42 -27.58
CA ILE A 70 -17.81 -30.31 -27.85
C ILE A 70 -17.02 -30.55 -26.56
N MET A 71 -17.46 -29.98 -25.43
CA MET A 71 -16.81 -30.15 -24.13
C MET A 71 -16.92 -31.60 -23.62
N GLN A 72 -18.07 -32.26 -23.75
CA GLN A 72 -18.23 -33.67 -23.34
C GLN A 72 -17.34 -34.65 -24.13
N LYS A 73 -16.97 -34.31 -25.37
CA LYS A 73 -16.10 -35.14 -26.22
C LYS A 73 -14.60 -34.97 -25.93
N LEU A 74 -14.22 -34.03 -25.07
CA LEU A 74 -12.83 -33.73 -24.73
C LEU A 74 -12.47 -34.33 -23.37
N ASP A 75 -11.38 -35.09 -23.28
CA ASP A 75 -10.82 -35.56 -22.00
C ASP A 75 -10.27 -34.37 -21.20
N GLY A 76 -10.37 -34.40 -19.87
CA GLY A 76 -10.13 -33.23 -18.99
C GLY A 76 -8.78 -32.51 -19.16
N GLN A 77 -7.73 -33.23 -19.59
CA GLN A 77 -6.41 -32.63 -19.84
C GLN A 77 -6.33 -31.96 -21.23
N SER A 78 -6.94 -32.59 -22.25
CA SER A 78 -7.10 -32.00 -23.59
C SER A 78 -8.03 -30.79 -23.61
N MET A 79 -8.97 -30.74 -22.65
CA MET A 79 -9.97 -29.70 -22.51
C MET A 79 -9.39 -28.36 -22.09
N LYS A 80 -8.45 -28.35 -21.12
CA LYS A 80 -7.76 -27.12 -20.69
C LYS A 80 -6.96 -26.51 -21.83
N ASP A 81 -6.23 -27.32 -22.58
CA ASP A 81 -5.48 -26.89 -23.77
C ASP A 81 -6.41 -26.35 -24.87
N PHE A 82 -7.62 -26.89 -25.00
CA PHE A 82 -8.60 -26.42 -25.98
C PHE A 82 -9.26 -25.09 -25.58
N LEU A 83 -9.45 -24.85 -24.28
CA LEU A 83 -10.03 -23.63 -23.72
C LEU A 83 -9.03 -22.47 -23.69
N SER A 84 -7.74 -22.76 -23.49
CA SER A 84 -6.66 -21.77 -23.53
C SER A 84 -6.20 -21.41 -24.95
N LYS A 85 -6.60 -22.19 -25.95
CA LYS A 85 -6.24 -21.95 -27.36
C LYS A 85 -6.79 -20.61 -27.83
N GLN A 86 -5.88 -19.77 -28.34
CA GLN A 86 -6.21 -18.48 -28.91
C GLN A 86 -6.41 -18.55 -30.45
N ASN A 87 -7.29 -17.70 -30.97
CA ASN A 87 -7.40 -17.46 -32.42
C ASN A 87 -6.29 -16.52 -32.94
N GLN A 88 -6.34 -16.11 -34.21
CA GLN A 88 -5.30 -15.22 -34.78
C GLN A 88 -5.31 -13.81 -34.18
N GLU A 89 -6.41 -13.41 -33.54
CA GLU A 89 -6.57 -12.13 -32.84
C GLU A 89 -6.17 -12.25 -31.34
N GLY A 90 -5.70 -13.42 -30.90
CA GLY A 90 -5.34 -13.69 -29.50
C GLY A 90 -6.55 -13.94 -28.60
N GLU A 91 -7.75 -14.07 -29.15
CA GLU A 91 -8.98 -14.25 -28.39
C GLU A 91 -9.15 -15.72 -27.98
N THR A 92 -9.58 -15.98 -26.75
CA THR A 92 -10.01 -17.31 -26.28
C THR A 92 -11.50 -17.51 -26.55
N ALA A 93 -11.98 -18.76 -26.46
CA ALA A 93 -13.42 -19.03 -26.59
C ALA A 93 -14.26 -18.31 -25.52
N LEU A 94 -13.71 -18.17 -24.30
CA LEU A 94 -14.33 -17.37 -23.23
C LEU A 94 -14.40 -15.89 -23.60
N TYR A 95 -13.32 -15.32 -24.13
CA TYR A 95 -13.29 -13.93 -24.61
C TYR A 95 -14.40 -13.66 -25.63
N VAL A 96 -14.55 -14.55 -26.62
CA VAL A 96 -15.55 -14.41 -27.67
C VAL A 96 -16.98 -14.54 -27.12
N ALA A 97 -17.23 -15.48 -26.21
CA ALA A 97 -18.54 -15.59 -25.54
C ALA A 97 -18.86 -14.33 -24.71
N ALA A 98 -17.86 -13.80 -24.01
CA ALA A 98 -17.98 -12.61 -23.18
C ALA A 98 -18.17 -11.32 -24.00
N GLU A 99 -17.52 -11.20 -25.16
CA GLU A 99 -17.71 -10.08 -26.09
C GLU A 99 -19.15 -10.03 -26.64
N ASN A 100 -19.75 -11.18 -26.91
CA ASN A 100 -21.09 -11.29 -27.49
C ASN A 100 -22.22 -11.37 -26.45
N GLY A 101 -21.90 -11.40 -25.16
CA GLY A 101 -22.91 -11.35 -24.09
C GLY A 101 -23.59 -12.68 -23.77
N HIS A 102 -23.03 -13.81 -24.19
CA HIS A 102 -23.64 -15.13 -24.03
C HIS A 102 -23.40 -15.70 -22.62
N ALA A 103 -24.09 -15.15 -21.61
CA ALA A 103 -23.92 -15.52 -20.20
C ALA A 103 -24.06 -17.04 -19.93
N SER A 104 -25.00 -17.72 -20.59
CA SER A 104 -25.18 -19.18 -20.43
C SER A 104 -23.95 -19.97 -20.89
N VAL A 105 -23.32 -19.55 -21.99
CA VAL A 105 -22.10 -20.19 -22.52
C VAL A 105 -20.91 -19.91 -21.60
N VAL A 106 -20.81 -18.68 -21.09
CA VAL A 106 -19.81 -18.31 -20.08
C VAL A 106 -19.96 -19.17 -18.83
N GLY A 107 -21.18 -19.33 -18.31
CA GLY A 107 -21.45 -20.19 -17.15
C GLY A 107 -21.04 -21.65 -17.35
N GLU A 108 -21.21 -22.22 -18.55
CA GLU A 108 -20.71 -23.57 -18.86
C GLU A 108 -19.18 -23.62 -18.92
N PHE A 109 -18.53 -22.63 -19.52
CA PHE A 109 -17.06 -22.55 -19.54
C PHE A 109 -16.49 -22.45 -18.12
N LEU A 110 -17.11 -21.66 -17.24
CA LEU A 110 -16.65 -21.44 -15.88
C LEU A 110 -16.67 -22.68 -14.99
N LYS A 111 -17.49 -23.70 -15.29
CA LYS A 111 -17.50 -24.96 -14.54
C LYS A 111 -16.19 -25.75 -14.62
N GLN A 112 -15.42 -25.54 -15.69
CA GLN A 112 -14.24 -26.35 -16.01
C GLN A 112 -12.98 -25.50 -16.23
N LEU A 113 -13.09 -24.17 -16.11
CA LEU A 113 -11.96 -23.25 -16.29
C LEU A 113 -11.18 -23.01 -15.00
N ASP A 114 -9.88 -22.76 -15.15
CA ASP A 114 -9.04 -22.21 -14.09
C ASP A 114 -8.88 -20.69 -14.23
N ILE A 115 -8.52 -20.01 -13.14
CA ILE A 115 -8.29 -18.54 -13.09
C ILE A 115 -7.27 -18.09 -14.16
N GLU A 116 -6.20 -18.86 -14.36
CA GLU A 116 -5.13 -18.54 -15.31
C GLU A 116 -5.60 -18.51 -16.76
N THR A 117 -6.63 -19.30 -17.10
CA THR A 117 -7.20 -19.31 -18.45
C THR A 117 -8.18 -18.15 -18.65
N ALA A 118 -8.87 -17.73 -17.58
CA ALA A 118 -9.81 -16.62 -17.62
C ALA A 118 -9.12 -15.25 -17.76
N SER A 119 -7.88 -15.13 -17.28
CA SER A 119 -7.08 -13.90 -17.34
C SER A 119 -6.22 -13.77 -18.61
N ILE A 120 -6.35 -14.71 -19.57
CA ILE A 120 -5.65 -14.63 -20.84
C ILE A 120 -6.13 -13.40 -21.62
N VAL A 121 -5.17 -12.55 -22.01
CA VAL A 121 -5.43 -11.34 -22.78
C VAL A 121 -5.32 -11.58 -24.28
N SER A 122 -6.19 -10.94 -25.06
CA SER A 122 -6.09 -10.89 -26.52
C SER A 122 -5.10 -9.83 -27.00
N ASN A 123 -4.84 -9.78 -28.32
CA ASN A 123 -3.85 -8.86 -28.90
C ASN A 123 -4.17 -7.38 -28.67
N ASN A 124 -5.44 -7.05 -28.41
CA ASN A 124 -5.88 -5.71 -28.04
C ASN A 124 -5.65 -5.36 -26.55
N GLY A 125 -5.11 -6.29 -25.76
CA GLY A 125 -4.79 -6.12 -24.34
C GLY A 125 -5.97 -6.27 -23.39
N TYR A 126 -7.11 -6.78 -23.86
CA TYR A 126 -8.28 -7.06 -23.03
C TYR A 126 -8.38 -8.55 -22.69
N ASP A 127 -8.83 -8.87 -21.48
CA ASP A 127 -9.28 -10.21 -21.11
C ASP A 127 -10.82 -10.32 -21.30
N ALA A 128 -11.37 -11.48 -20.98
CA ALA A 128 -12.81 -11.74 -21.08
C ALA A 128 -13.65 -10.79 -20.18
N PHE A 129 -13.12 -10.40 -19.02
CA PHE A 129 -13.81 -9.53 -18.08
C PHE A 129 -13.85 -8.07 -18.57
N LEU A 130 -12.73 -7.55 -19.05
CA LEU A 130 -12.61 -6.20 -19.59
C LEU A 130 -13.43 -6.03 -20.87
N VAL A 131 -13.48 -7.04 -21.76
CA VAL A 131 -14.31 -6.95 -22.97
C VAL A 131 -15.80 -6.99 -22.64
N ALA A 132 -16.24 -7.83 -21.69
CA ALA A 132 -17.62 -7.81 -21.22
C ALA A 132 -18.01 -6.46 -20.61
N ALA A 133 -17.12 -5.85 -19.82
CA ALA A 133 -17.32 -4.51 -19.26
C ALA A 133 -17.34 -3.41 -20.33
N LYS A 134 -16.56 -3.56 -21.40
CA LYS A 134 -16.58 -2.65 -22.56
C LYS A 134 -17.91 -2.72 -23.30
N GLN A 135 -18.44 -3.91 -23.50
CA GLN A 135 -19.69 -4.11 -24.24
C GLN A 135 -20.94 -3.91 -23.39
N GLY A 136 -20.81 -3.89 -22.06
CA GLY A 136 -21.92 -3.62 -21.14
C GLY A 136 -22.69 -4.86 -20.72
N HIS A 137 -22.11 -6.05 -20.90
CA HIS A 137 -22.78 -7.33 -20.63
C HIS A 137 -22.79 -7.63 -19.13
N LEU A 138 -23.76 -7.06 -18.42
CA LEU A 138 -23.89 -7.17 -16.96
C LEU A 138 -23.96 -8.62 -16.46
N GLU A 139 -24.77 -9.46 -17.10
CA GLU A 139 -24.97 -10.84 -16.68
C GLU A 139 -23.71 -11.70 -16.84
N VAL A 140 -22.93 -11.46 -17.91
CA VAL A 140 -21.62 -12.11 -18.09
C VAL A 140 -20.66 -11.73 -16.97
N LEU A 141 -20.64 -10.46 -16.55
CA LEU A 141 -19.77 -10.00 -15.47
C LEU A 141 -20.17 -10.61 -14.13
N LYS A 142 -21.47 -10.73 -13.84
CA LYS A 142 -21.96 -11.42 -12.63
C LYS A 142 -21.48 -12.87 -12.58
N GLU A 143 -21.65 -13.62 -13.67
CA GLU A 143 -21.18 -15.01 -13.77
C GLU A 143 -19.66 -15.11 -13.56
N LEU A 144 -18.88 -14.23 -14.21
CA LEU A 144 -17.43 -14.19 -14.05
C LEU A 144 -17.00 -13.86 -12.62
N LEU A 145 -17.67 -12.93 -11.95
CA LEU A 145 -17.34 -12.52 -10.59
C LEU A 145 -17.78 -13.52 -9.52
N ASN A 146 -18.87 -14.25 -9.77
CA ASN A 146 -19.34 -15.32 -8.89
C ASN A 146 -18.28 -16.43 -8.73
N VAL A 147 -17.57 -16.74 -9.82
CA VAL A 147 -16.53 -17.79 -9.83
C VAL A 147 -15.14 -17.21 -9.55
N PHE A 148 -14.82 -16.05 -10.14
CA PHE A 148 -13.50 -15.43 -10.08
C PHE A 148 -13.57 -13.94 -9.67
N PRO A 149 -13.73 -13.63 -8.37
CA PRO A 149 -13.80 -12.25 -7.89
C PRO A 149 -12.53 -11.43 -8.17
N ASN A 150 -11.38 -12.09 -8.30
CA ASN A 150 -10.09 -11.44 -8.58
C ASN A 150 -10.02 -10.77 -9.96
N LEU A 151 -10.88 -11.16 -10.91
CA LEU A 151 -10.91 -10.57 -12.25
C LEU A 151 -11.26 -9.08 -12.22
N VAL A 152 -11.91 -8.60 -11.15
CA VAL A 152 -12.25 -7.17 -11.00
C VAL A 152 -11.03 -6.24 -10.99
N MET A 153 -9.86 -6.76 -10.58
CA MET A 153 -8.60 -6.01 -10.46
C MET A 153 -7.70 -6.12 -11.70
N THR A 154 -8.15 -6.81 -12.74
CA THR A 154 -7.41 -6.92 -14.00
C THR A 154 -7.35 -5.56 -14.71
N THR A 155 -6.26 -5.35 -15.45
CA THR A 155 -6.03 -4.12 -16.19
C THR A 155 -5.43 -4.38 -17.56
N ASP A 156 -5.77 -3.53 -18.51
CA ASP A 156 -5.10 -3.50 -19.82
C ASP A 156 -3.67 -2.95 -19.75
N SER A 157 -2.98 -2.92 -20.89
CA SER A 157 -1.61 -2.39 -21.05
C SER A 157 -1.43 -0.92 -20.63
N THR A 158 -2.52 -0.17 -20.45
CA THR A 158 -2.51 1.23 -20.02
C THR A 158 -2.92 1.41 -18.56
N ASN A 159 -3.01 0.32 -17.80
CA ASN A 159 -3.57 0.24 -16.46
C ASN A 159 -5.04 0.71 -16.40
N SER A 160 -5.83 0.40 -17.43
CA SER A 160 -7.28 0.64 -17.45
C SER A 160 -8.01 -0.57 -16.86
N THR A 161 -8.78 -0.35 -15.81
CA THR A 161 -9.66 -1.38 -15.21
C THR A 161 -10.97 -1.51 -15.97
N ALA A 162 -11.75 -2.56 -15.66
CA ALA A 162 -13.10 -2.75 -16.20
C ALA A 162 -14.01 -1.53 -15.95
N LEU A 163 -13.89 -0.91 -14.78
CA LEU A 163 -14.64 0.29 -14.43
C LEU A 163 -14.32 1.48 -15.36
N HIS A 164 -13.06 1.65 -15.76
CA HIS A 164 -12.70 2.70 -16.72
C HIS A 164 -13.34 2.48 -18.08
N THR A 165 -13.37 1.23 -18.54
CA THR A 165 -13.90 0.87 -19.86
C THR A 165 -15.42 0.99 -19.88
N ALA A 166 -16.11 0.44 -18.88
CA ALA A 166 -17.56 0.58 -18.71
C ALA A 166 -18.00 2.05 -18.60
N ALA A 167 -17.32 2.83 -17.77
CA ALA A 167 -17.59 4.26 -17.61
C ALA A 167 -17.29 5.08 -18.86
N GLY A 168 -16.31 4.67 -19.68
CA GLY A 168 -16.02 5.31 -20.96
C GLY A 168 -17.07 5.04 -22.03
N GLN A 169 -17.78 3.92 -21.93
CA GLN A 169 -18.87 3.55 -22.84
C GLN A 169 -20.25 3.95 -22.32
N GLY A 170 -20.37 4.31 -21.04
CA GLY A 170 -21.62 4.81 -20.45
C GLY A 170 -22.52 3.73 -19.85
N HIS A 171 -21.97 2.53 -19.59
CA HIS A 171 -22.73 1.40 -19.05
C HIS A 171 -22.99 1.58 -17.54
N VAL A 172 -24.05 2.33 -17.21
CA VAL A 172 -24.37 2.74 -15.83
C VAL A 172 -24.54 1.54 -14.89
N GLU A 173 -25.25 0.50 -15.31
CA GLU A 173 -25.52 -0.69 -14.50
C GLU A 173 -24.24 -1.46 -14.15
N VAL A 174 -23.34 -1.60 -15.14
CA VAL A 174 -22.02 -2.24 -14.94
C VAL A 174 -21.16 -1.41 -14.00
N VAL A 175 -21.16 -0.08 -14.15
CA VAL A 175 -20.47 0.84 -13.24
C VAL A 175 -21.00 0.69 -11.81
N GLY A 176 -22.32 0.60 -11.65
CA GLY A 176 -22.97 0.38 -10.36
C GLY A 176 -22.50 -0.90 -9.70
N LEU A 177 -22.60 -2.03 -10.40
CA LEU A 177 -22.16 -3.34 -9.91
C LEU A 177 -20.68 -3.34 -9.49
N LEU A 178 -19.79 -2.77 -10.30
CA LEU A 178 -18.36 -2.74 -9.99
C LEU A 178 -18.05 -1.90 -8.73
N LEU A 179 -18.77 -0.79 -8.53
CA LEU A 179 -18.59 0.06 -7.35
C LEU A 179 -19.23 -0.50 -6.08
N GLU A 180 -20.26 -1.34 -6.21
CA GLU A 180 -20.82 -2.12 -5.10
C GLU A 180 -19.83 -3.17 -4.59
N ILE A 181 -19.06 -3.78 -5.50
CA ILE A 181 -18.04 -4.78 -5.15
C ILE A 181 -16.85 -4.11 -4.47
N ASP A 182 -16.25 -3.10 -5.10
CA ASP A 182 -15.18 -2.31 -4.48
C ASP A 182 -15.24 -0.84 -4.89
N PRO A 183 -15.63 0.08 -3.98
CA PRO A 183 -15.66 1.51 -4.27
C PRO A 183 -14.26 2.10 -4.52
N ASN A 184 -13.18 1.43 -4.10
CA ASN A 184 -11.82 1.91 -4.33
C ASN A 184 -11.40 1.85 -5.80
N LEU A 185 -12.11 1.07 -6.64
CA LEU A 185 -11.87 1.03 -8.09
C LEU A 185 -11.98 2.41 -8.74
N ALA A 186 -12.83 3.31 -8.21
CA ALA A 186 -12.98 4.67 -8.71
C ALA A 186 -11.73 5.54 -8.52
N LYS A 187 -10.86 5.18 -7.56
CA LYS A 187 -9.63 5.90 -7.21
C LYS A 187 -8.42 5.44 -8.03
N ILE A 188 -8.50 4.28 -8.66
CA ILE A 188 -7.43 3.74 -9.51
C ILE A 188 -7.26 4.66 -10.72
N ALA A 189 -6.02 4.96 -11.05
CA ALA A 189 -5.66 5.83 -12.17
C ALA A 189 -4.89 5.06 -13.23
N ARG A 190 -5.16 5.37 -14.50
CA ARG A 190 -4.41 4.86 -15.65
C ARG A 190 -2.97 5.37 -15.65
N ASN A 191 -2.15 4.87 -16.57
CA ASN A 191 -0.74 5.29 -16.74
C ASN A 191 -0.55 6.79 -16.96
N ASN A 192 -1.55 7.50 -17.47
CA ASN A 192 -1.54 8.96 -17.66
C ASN A 192 -2.08 9.76 -16.45
N GLY A 193 -2.42 9.08 -15.35
CA GLY A 193 -2.99 9.67 -14.13
C GLY A 193 -4.50 9.92 -14.20
N LYS A 194 -5.17 9.58 -15.31
CA LYS A 194 -6.63 9.77 -15.43
C LYS A 194 -7.37 8.71 -14.64
N THR A 195 -8.34 9.15 -13.85
CA THR A 195 -9.30 8.28 -13.16
C THR A 195 -10.53 7.99 -14.03
N VAL A 196 -11.41 7.13 -13.54
CA VAL A 196 -12.70 6.80 -14.17
C VAL A 196 -13.54 8.07 -14.42
N LEU A 197 -13.60 8.97 -13.42
CA LEU A 197 -14.36 10.23 -13.52
C LEU A 197 -13.86 11.13 -14.66
N HIS A 198 -12.54 11.18 -14.91
CA HIS A 198 -11.98 11.92 -16.05
C HIS A 198 -12.48 11.37 -17.39
N THR A 199 -12.62 10.05 -17.48
CA THR A 199 -13.04 9.37 -18.71
C THR A 199 -14.53 9.59 -18.94
N ALA A 200 -15.37 9.32 -17.94
CA ALA A 200 -16.82 9.54 -18.02
C ALA A 200 -17.17 11.00 -18.34
N ALA A 201 -16.52 11.97 -17.67
CA ALA A 201 -16.73 13.39 -17.90
C ALA A 201 -16.36 13.81 -19.32
N ARG A 202 -15.27 13.30 -19.88
CA ARG A 202 -14.86 13.60 -21.27
C ARG A 202 -15.84 13.03 -22.30
N MET A 203 -16.32 11.81 -22.07
CA MET A 203 -17.17 11.10 -23.02
C MET A 203 -18.63 11.57 -22.98
N GLY A 204 -19.06 12.26 -21.92
CA GLY A 204 -20.40 12.86 -21.85
C GLY A 204 -21.44 12.02 -21.10
N HIS A 205 -21.01 11.02 -20.32
CA HIS A 205 -21.90 10.08 -19.62
C HIS A 205 -22.35 10.61 -18.26
N LEU A 206 -23.43 11.40 -18.25
CA LEU A 206 -23.94 12.12 -17.07
C LEU A 206 -24.26 11.20 -15.89
N GLU A 207 -25.02 10.13 -16.13
CA GLU A 207 -25.46 9.23 -15.05
C GLU A 207 -24.29 8.49 -14.40
N VAL A 208 -23.27 8.12 -15.17
CA VAL A 208 -22.02 7.57 -14.64
C VAL A 208 -21.29 8.57 -13.75
N VAL A 209 -21.24 9.85 -14.16
CA VAL A 209 -20.62 10.92 -13.36
C VAL A 209 -21.37 11.12 -12.04
N LYS A 210 -22.70 11.21 -12.06
CA LYS A 210 -23.53 11.31 -10.85
C LYS A 210 -23.28 10.13 -9.91
N LEU A 211 -23.27 8.91 -10.44
CA LEU A 211 -23.05 7.70 -9.65
C LEU A 211 -21.66 7.72 -8.97
N LEU A 212 -20.61 8.11 -9.69
CA LEU A 212 -19.25 8.22 -9.14
C LEU A 212 -19.15 9.31 -8.05
N LEU A 213 -19.72 10.49 -8.28
CA LEU A 213 -19.70 11.60 -7.31
C LEU A 213 -20.52 11.29 -6.06
N ASN A 214 -21.65 10.59 -6.21
CA ASN A 214 -22.47 10.14 -5.09
C ASN A 214 -21.75 9.14 -4.19
N LYS A 215 -20.83 8.33 -4.74
CA LYS A 215 -20.00 7.41 -3.94
C LYS A 215 -18.83 8.11 -3.27
N ASP A 216 -18.14 9.02 -3.96
CA ASP A 216 -17.03 9.78 -3.39
C ASP A 216 -16.84 11.11 -4.14
N SER A 217 -17.35 12.20 -3.55
CA SER A 217 -17.24 13.55 -4.10
C SER A 217 -15.79 14.06 -4.18
N SER A 218 -14.87 13.51 -3.37
CA SER A 218 -13.46 13.92 -3.36
C SER A 218 -12.72 13.59 -4.66
N ILE A 219 -13.27 12.67 -5.47
CA ILE A 219 -12.69 12.27 -6.76
C ILE A 219 -12.70 13.44 -7.76
N GLY A 220 -13.62 14.41 -7.61
CA GLY A 220 -13.68 15.61 -8.45
C GLY A 220 -12.42 16.48 -8.42
N PHE A 221 -11.68 16.46 -7.30
CA PHE A 221 -10.45 17.23 -7.10
C PHE A 221 -9.18 16.53 -7.57
N ARG A 222 -9.26 15.24 -7.92
CA ARG A 222 -8.09 14.50 -8.40
C ARG A 222 -7.66 15.05 -9.76
N MET A 223 -6.37 15.21 -9.94
CA MET A 223 -5.75 15.70 -11.17
C MET A 223 -4.96 14.61 -11.87
N ASP A 224 -4.98 14.61 -13.20
CA ASP A 224 -4.13 13.76 -14.02
C ASP A 224 -2.66 14.23 -14.06
N LYS A 225 -1.79 13.52 -14.77
CA LYS A 225 -0.37 13.91 -14.90
C LYS A 225 -0.14 15.28 -15.57
N LYS A 226 -1.14 15.82 -16.25
CA LYS A 226 -1.12 17.17 -16.86
C LYS A 226 -1.77 18.22 -15.95
N GLY A 227 -2.10 17.88 -14.70
CA GLY A 227 -2.78 18.76 -13.76
C GLY A 227 -4.27 18.96 -14.09
N GLN A 228 -4.86 18.17 -14.99
CA GLN A 228 -6.24 18.37 -15.41
C GLN A 228 -7.17 17.61 -14.48
N SER A 229 -8.18 18.29 -13.93
CA SER A 229 -9.27 17.67 -13.17
C SER A 229 -10.38 17.10 -14.06
N ALA A 230 -11.37 16.45 -13.45
CA ALA A 230 -12.56 15.99 -14.16
C ALA A 230 -13.34 17.14 -14.84
N LEU A 231 -13.40 18.32 -14.21
CA LEU A 231 -14.02 19.51 -14.80
C LEU A 231 -13.31 19.92 -16.11
N HIS A 232 -11.98 19.92 -16.12
CA HIS A 232 -11.19 20.18 -17.33
C HIS A 232 -11.42 19.14 -18.44
N MET A 233 -11.85 17.92 -18.11
CA MET A 233 -12.26 16.91 -19.09
C MET A 233 -13.68 17.15 -19.59
N ALA A 234 -14.62 17.49 -18.70
CA ALA A 234 -16.01 17.80 -19.04
C ALA A 234 -16.10 18.92 -20.06
N VAL A 235 -15.36 20.02 -19.85
CA VAL A 235 -15.37 21.18 -20.76
C VAL A 235 -14.70 20.92 -22.12
N LYS A 236 -13.95 19.81 -22.27
CA LYS A 236 -13.49 19.35 -23.59
C LYS A 236 -14.55 18.53 -24.32
N GLY A 237 -15.46 17.92 -23.57
CA GLY A 237 -16.63 17.22 -24.07
C GLY A 237 -17.68 18.18 -24.64
N HIS A 238 -18.94 17.72 -24.67
CA HIS A 238 -20.07 18.47 -25.23
C HIS A 238 -21.23 18.63 -24.25
N ASN A 239 -21.24 17.89 -23.14
CA ASN A 239 -22.37 17.84 -22.22
C ASN A 239 -22.23 18.91 -21.11
N VAL A 240 -23.16 19.86 -21.09
CA VAL A 240 -23.22 20.97 -20.12
C VAL A 240 -23.63 20.48 -18.74
N ASP A 241 -24.53 19.50 -18.64
CA ASP A 241 -25.07 19.02 -17.37
C ASP A 241 -23.97 18.42 -16.48
N ILE A 242 -22.96 17.79 -17.09
CA ILE A 242 -21.80 17.25 -16.38
C ILE A 242 -20.98 18.35 -15.71
N VAL A 243 -20.87 19.51 -16.35
CA VAL A 243 -20.16 20.66 -15.79
C VAL A 243 -20.85 21.12 -14.50
N LEU A 244 -22.18 21.23 -14.54
CA LEU A 244 -22.98 21.56 -13.37
C LEU A 244 -22.88 20.48 -12.28
N GLU A 245 -23.02 19.20 -12.63
CA GLU A 245 -22.90 18.09 -11.67
C GLU A 245 -21.52 18.03 -10.99
N LEU A 246 -20.44 18.37 -11.70
CA LEU A 246 -19.09 18.40 -11.11
C LEU A 246 -18.87 19.58 -10.16
N ILE A 247 -19.66 20.64 -10.31
CA ILE A 247 -19.54 21.88 -9.53
C ILE A 247 -20.45 21.84 -8.28
N LYS A 248 -21.62 21.18 -8.37
CA LYS A 248 -22.59 21.07 -7.27
C LYS A 248 -21.99 20.64 -5.92
N PRO A 249 -21.09 19.64 -5.83
CA PRO A 249 -20.56 19.19 -4.54
C PRO A 249 -19.66 20.23 -3.87
N ASP A 250 -18.88 20.98 -4.66
CA ASP A 250 -17.97 22.01 -4.19
C ASP A 250 -17.61 23.00 -5.33
N PRO A 251 -18.05 24.27 -5.27
CA PRO A 251 -17.77 25.27 -6.29
C PRO A 251 -16.28 25.61 -6.47
N THR A 252 -15.42 25.28 -5.49
CA THR A 252 -13.98 25.58 -5.57
C THR A 252 -13.28 24.84 -6.71
N VAL A 253 -13.89 23.77 -7.25
CA VAL A 253 -13.38 23.02 -8.40
C VAL A 253 -13.21 23.90 -9.65
N ILE A 254 -13.96 25.00 -9.78
CA ILE A 254 -13.90 25.93 -10.91
C ILE A 254 -12.57 26.68 -10.98
N ALA A 255 -11.99 27.00 -9.80
CA ALA A 255 -10.75 27.74 -9.68
C ALA A 255 -9.50 26.85 -9.89
N LEU A 256 -9.66 25.54 -10.09
CA LEU A 256 -8.54 24.65 -10.35
C LEU A 256 -7.91 24.98 -11.72
N GLU A 257 -6.59 24.99 -11.73
CA GLU A 257 -5.79 25.24 -12.93
C GLU A 257 -5.06 23.97 -13.37
N ASP A 258 -4.92 23.78 -14.69
CA ASP A 258 -4.04 22.74 -15.22
C ASP A 258 -2.55 23.10 -15.10
N SER A 259 -1.65 22.17 -15.48
CA SER A 259 -0.19 22.40 -15.41
C SER A 259 0.30 23.65 -16.16
N LYS A 260 -0.49 24.16 -17.12
CA LYS A 260 -0.21 25.38 -17.89
C LYS A 260 -0.93 26.62 -17.34
N GLY A 261 -1.59 26.52 -16.18
CA GLY A 261 -2.38 27.60 -15.59
C GLY A 261 -3.73 27.81 -16.26
N ASN A 262 -4.21 26.89 -17.11
CA ASN A 262 -5.51 27.09 -17.75
C ASN A 262 -6.62 26.65 -16.78
N THR A 263 -7.58 27.54 -16.55
CA THR A 263 -8.85 27.20 -15.89
C THR A 263 -9.81 26.47 -16.85
N ALA A 264 -10.92 25.97 -16.33
CA ALA A 264 -11.98 25.35 -17.13
C ALA A 264 -12.48 26.27 -18.27
N LEU A 265 -12.58 27.59 -18.01
CA LEU A 265 -13.02 28.59 -19.00
C LEU A 265 -12.04 28.70 -20.18
N HIS A 266 -10.72 28.78 -19.91
CA HIS A 266 -9.70 28.80 -20.96
C HIS A 266 -9.80 27.56 -21.87
N ILE A 267 -10.01 26.38 -21.30
CA ILE A 267 -10.11 25.14 -22.06
C ILE A 267 -11.41 25.09 -22.88
N ALA A 268 -12.55 25.48 -22.29
CA ALA A 268 -13.83 25.53 -22.98
C ALA A 268 -13.78 26.48 -24.20
N THR A 269 -13.19 27.65 -24.00
CA THR A 269 -12.98 28.65 -25.05
C THR A 269 -12.07 28.13 -26.16
N ARG A 270 -10.90 27.57 -25.82
CA ARG A 270 -9.98 26.96 -26.80
C ARG A 270 -10.63 25.84 -27.61
N LYS A 271 -11.60 25.13 -27.02
CA LYS A 271 -12.34 24.04 -27.68
C LYS A 271 -13.59 24.49 -28.41
N GLY A 272 -13.93 25.78 -28.40
CA GLY A 272 -15.09 26.29 -29.12
C GLY A 272 -16.42 25.87 -28.51
N ARG A 273 -16.49 25.61 -27.19
CA ARG A 273 -17.71 25.12 -26.54
C ARG A 273 -18.60 26.25 -26.04
N ALA A 274 -19.28 26.94 -26.96
CA ALA A 274 -20.08 28.12 -26.63
C ALA A 274 -21.13 27.89 -25.53
N GLN A 275 -21.87 26.78 -25.56
CA GLN A 275 -22.87 26.45 -24.54
C GLN A 275 -22.24 26.22 -23.15
N ILE A 276 -21.10 25.54 -23.09
CA ILE A 276 -20.36 25.32 -21.84
C ILE A 276 -19.78 26.64 -21.33
N VAL A 277 -19.29 27.52 -22.22
CA VAL A 277 -18.83 28.85 -21.83
C VAL A 277 -19.97 29.68 -21.24
N ARG A 278 -21.15 29.72 -21.88
CA ARG A 278 -22.34 30.39 -21.33
C ARG A 278 -22.69 29.85 -19.95
N CYS A 279 -22.69 28.53 -19.80
CA CYS A 279 -22.94 27.88 -18.52
C CYS A 279 -21.91 28.29 -17.47
N LEU A 280 -20.60 28.23 -17.78
CA LEU A 280 -19.55 28.62 -16.85
C LEU A 280 -19.66 30.09 -16.43
N LEU A 281 -19.99 31.00 -17.36
CA LEU A 281 -20.19 32.43 -17.08
C LEU A 281 -21.42 32.71 -16.22
N SER A 282 -22.43 31.85 -16.25
CA SER A 282 -23.61 31.96 -15.39
C SER A 282 -23.37 31.53 -13.94
N ILE A 283 -22.21 30.93 -13.63
CA ILE A 283 -21.89 30.43 -12.29
C ILE A 283 -21.25 31.53 -11.45
N GLU A 284 -21.81 31.78 -10.27
CA GLU A 284 -21.28 32.73 -9.30
C GLU A 284 -19.88 32.34 -8.83
N GLY A 285 -18.95 33.31 -8.79
CA GLY A 285 -17.58 33.11 -8.33
C GLY A 285 -16.57 32.67 -9.39
N ILE A 286 -16.97 32.59 -10.67
CA ILE A 286 -16.00 32.36 -11.76
C ILE A 286 -15.13 33.61 -11.99
N ASP A 287 -13.80 33.42 -12.01
CA ASP A 287 -12.88 34.48 -12.41
C ASP A 287 -12.75 34.53 -13.94
N ILE A 288 -13.49 35.45 -14.55
CA ILE A 288 -13.54 35.65 -16.01
C ILE A 288 -12.19 36.11 -16.56
N ASN A 289 -11.45 36.88 -15.76
CA ASN A 289 -10.19 37.53 -16.15
C ASN A 289 -8.96 36.79 -15.59
N ALA A 290 -9.13 35.53 -15.16
CA ALA A 290 -8.02 34.68 -14.80
C ALA A 290 -7.01 34.61 -15.95
N VAL A 291 -5.72 34.67 -15.61
CA VAL A 291 -4.61 34.65 -16.57
C VAL A 291 -3.85 33.33 -16.42
N ASN A 292 -3.66 32.63 -17.54
CA ASN A 292 -2.85 31.42 -17.55
C ASN A 292 -1.34 31.74 -17.46
N LYS A 293 -0.47 30.71 -17.44
CA LYS A 293 0.99 30.91 -17.37
C LYS A 293 1.59 31.59 -18.60
N ALA A 294 0.85 31.69 -19.70
CA ALA A 294 1.26 32.45 -20.88
C ALA A 294 0.83 33.93 -20.80
N GLY A 295 0.16 34.35 -19.73
CA GLY A 295 -0.39 35.70 -19.59
C GLY A 295 -1.60 35.95 -20.50
N GLU A 296 -2.27 34.89 -20.95
CA GLU A 296 -3.46 34.98 -21.79
C GLU A 296 -4.71 34.80 -20.91
N THR A 297 -5.71 35.66 -21.09
CA THR A 297 -7.07 35.47 -20.55
C THR A 297 -7.87 34.51 -21.43
N ALA A 298 -9.06 34.12 -20.96
CA ALA A 298 -10.01 33.38 -21.79
C ALA A 298 -10.39 34.17 -23.06
N LEU A 299 -10.50 35.50 -22.98
CA LEU A 299 -10.80 36.35 -24.15
C LEU A 299 -9.66 36.36 -25.16
N ASP A 300 -8.41 36.51 -24.70
CA ASP A 300 -7.23 36.45 -25.57
C ASP A 300 -7.13 35.09 -26.27
N THR A 301 -7.51 34.02 -25.57
CA THR A 301 -7.61 32.67 -26.13
C THR A 301 -8.68 32.61 -27.22
N ALA A 302 -9.88 33.17 -27.01
CA ALA A 302 -10.94 33.19 -28.03
C ALA A 302 -10.49 33.90 -29.31
N GLU A 303 -9.84 35.06 -29.17
CA GLU A 303 -9.37 35.86 -30.30
C GLU A 303 -8.21 35.18 -31.04
N LYS A 304 -7.26 34.56 -30.32
CA LYS A 304 -6.14 33.81 -30.90
C LYS A 304 -6.57 32.62 -31.74
N PHE A 305 -7.61 31.90 -31.31
CA PHE A 305 -8.17 30.77 -32.04
C PHE A 305 -9.26 31.17 -33.05
N GLY A 306 -9.58 32.46 -33.18
CA GLY A 306 -10.52 32.99 -34.16
C GLY A 306 -11.97 32.55 -33.92
N ILE A 307 -12.43 32.52 -32.66
CA ILE A 307 -13.77 32.07 -32.28
C ILE A 307 -14.64 33.28 -31.88
N PRO A 308 -15.27 33.99 -32.85
CA PRO A 308 -15.92 35.27 -32.61
C PRO A 308 -17.13 35.16 -31.67
N ASP A 309 -17.91 34.08 -31.76
CA ASP A 309 -19.10 33.87 -30.94
C ASP A 309 -18.75 33.80 -29.44
N ILE A 310 -17.66 33.12 -29.10
CA ILE A 310 -17.19 33.02 -27.71
C ILE A 310 -16.52 34.31 -27.27
N ALA A 311 -15.81 35.00 -28.15
CA ALA A 311 -15.25 36.31 -27.85
C ALA A 311 -16.34 37.35 -27.56
N ALA A 312 -17.44 37.34 -28.31
CA ALA A 312 -18.61 38.18 -28.05
C ALA A 312 -19.22 37.86 -26.68
N LEU A 313 -19.41 36.58 -26.37
CA LEU A 313 -19.95 36.14 -25.08
C LEU A 313 -19.09 36.54 -23.88
N LEU A 314 -17.78 36.40 -24.03
CA LEU A 314 -16.84 36.81 -22.98
C LEU A 314 -16.86 38.34 -22.81
N LYS A 315 -16.93 39.11 -23.90
CA LYS A 315 -17.06 40.57 -23.84
C LYS A 315 -18.37 41.02 -23.19
N GLU A 316 -19.50 40.39 -23.53
CA GLU A 316 -20.81 40.62 -22.90
C GLU A 316 -20.77 40.36 -21.40
N ALA A 317 -20.02 39.35 -20.96
CA ALA A 317 -19.82 39.02 -19.55
C ALA A 317 -18.76 39.90 -18.84
N GLY A 318 -18.17 40.89 -19.52
CA GLY A 318 -17.19 41.81 -18.94
C GLY A 318 -15.73 41.32 -18.95
N ALA A 319 -15.38 40.35 -19.81
CA ALA A 319 -14.00 39.91 -19.99
C ALA A 319 -13.14 41.00 -20.65
N THR A 320 -11.96 41.25 -20.10
CA THR A 320 -10.98 42.20 -20.62
C THR A 320 -9.77 41.49 -21.21
N ARG A 321 -9.04 42.15 -22.13
CA ARG A 321 -7.78 41.60 -22.63
C ARG A 321 -6.70 41.68 -21.55
N SER A 322 -5.72 40.77 -21.58
CA SER A 322 -4.59 40.81 -20.64
C SER A 322 -3.80 42.12 -20.68
N LYS A 323 -3.78 42.80 -21.84
CA LYS A 323 -3.10 44.09 -22.04
C LYS A 323 -3.78 45.29 -21.37
N ASP A 324 -5.08 45.19 -21.08
CA ASP A 324 -5.85 46.29 -20.48
C ASP A 324 -5.69 46.34 -18.94
N HIS A 325 -5.11 45.30 -18.34
CA HIS A 325 -4.68 45.31 -16.93
C HIS A 325 -3.42 46.15 -16.66
N ALA A 326 -2.88 46.85 -17.66
CA ALA A 326 -1.68 47.68 -17.54
C ALA A 326 -1.99 49.15 -17.24
N LYS A 327 -2.21 49.49 -15.96
CA LYS A 327 -1.59 50.61 -15.19
C LYS A 327 -2.37 50.91 -13.90
N PRO A 328 -1.74 50.71 -12.73
CA PRO A 328 -1.22 51.84 -11.95
C PRO A 328 0.27 51.63 -11.58
N PRO A 329 0.99 52.60 -10.98
CA PRO A 329 2.44 52.77 -11.18
C PRO A 329 3.29 51.63 -10.57
N PRO A 330 4.48 51.35 -11.15
CA PRO A 330 5.09 50.02 -11.15
C PRO A 330 5.85 49.63 -9.88
N ASN A 331 6.10 50.53 -8.93
CA ASN A 331 7.02 50.23 -7.83
C ASN A 331 6.34 49.74 -6.55
N ALA A 332 5.25 50.37 -6.12
CA ALA A 332 4.67 50.06 -4.81
C ALA A 332 3.83 48.78 -4.84
N THR A 333 2.93 48.61 -5.81
CA THR A 333 2.00 47.47 -5.86
C THR A 333 2.63 46.18 -6.38
N LYS A 334 3.67 46.22 -7.22
CA LYS A 334 4.41 45.01 -7.60
C LYS A 334 5.24 44.50 -6.44
N GLN A 335 5.95 45.39 -5.72
CA GLN A 335 6.65 45.01 -4.50
C GLN A 335 5.68 44.55 -3.43
N LEU A 336 4.51 45.18 -3.27
CA LEU A 336 3.49 44.77 -2.30
C LEU A 336 2.83 43.44 -2.70
N LYS A 337 2.47 43.22 -3.97
CA LYS A 337 1.90 41.94 -4.43
C LYS A 337 2.95 40.83 -4.40
N GLN A 338 4.20 41.14 -4.70
CA GLN A 338 5.30 40.19 -4.62
C GLN A 338 5.61 39.86 -3.16
N THR A 339 5.72 40.84 -2.26
CA THR A 339 5.86 40.57 -0.82
C THR A 339 4.65 39.87 -0.23
N VAL A 340 3.41 40.19 -0.63
CA VAL A 340 2.21 39.47 -0.16
C VAL A 340 2.15 38.06 -0.74
N SER A 341 2.59 37.85 -1.98
CA SER A 341 2.70 36.52 -2.60
C SER A 341 3.81 35.69 -1.96
N ASP A 342 4.96 36.30 -1.68
CA ASP A 342 6.12 35.69 -1.04
C ASP A 342 5.77 35.35 0.41
N ILE A 343 5.12 36.26 1.16
CA ILE A 343 4.61 36.00 2.51
C ILE A 343 3.53 34.91 2.46
N LYS A 344 2.63 34.90 1.49
CA LYS A 344 1.60 33.85 1.37
C LYS A 344 2.24 32.49 1.09
N HIS A 345 3.20 32.42 0.17
CA HIS A 345 3.92 31.19 -0.14
C HIS A 345 4.83 30.73 1.01
N ASP A 346 5.46 31.66 1.72
CA ASP A 346 6.27 31.39 2.90
C ASP A 346 5.40 30.90 4.05
N VAL A 347 4.26 31.53 4.33
CA VAL A 347 3.31 31.08 5.36
C VAL A 347 2.70 29.73 5.00
N GLN A 348 2.31 29.52 3.73
CA GLN A 348 1.81 28.22 3.28
C GLN A 348 2.90 27.13 3.35
N SER A 349 4.13 27.44 2.96
CA SER A 349 5.25 26.50 3.04
C SER A 349 5.63 26.21 4.50
N GLN A 350 5.61 27.21 5.38
CA GLN A 350 5.82 27.05 6.82
C GLN A 350 4.69 26.24 7.48
N LEU A 351 3.43 26.47 7.11
CA LEU A 351 2.31 25.66 7.60
C LEU A 351 2.37 24.22 7.09
N GLN A 352 2.73 24.02 5.83
CA GLN A 352 2.90 22.69 5.24
C GLN A 352 4.09 21.96 5.84
N GLN A 353 5.22 22.65 6.04
CA GLN A 353 6.38 22.14 6.76
C GLN A 353 6.00 21.81 8.21
N SER A 354 5.31 22.70 8.92
CA SER A 354 4.82 22.51 10.29
C SER A 354 3.91 21.28 10.40
N ARG A 355 3.00 21.10 9.43
CA ARG A 355 2.11 19.94 9.36
C ARG A 355 2.90 18.66 9.06
N GLN A 356 3.84 18.69 8.12
CA GLN A 356 4.73 17.55 7.82
C GLN A 356 5.62 17.19 9.00
N THR A 357 6.20 18.18 9.69
CA THR A 357 6.95 17.97 10.94
C THR A 357 6.04 17.42 12.02
N GLY A 358 4.80 17.88 12.12
CA GLY A 358 3.80 17.33 13.04
C GLY A 358 3.53 15.84 12.78
N PHE A 359 3.37 15.44 11.51
CA PHE A 359 3.23 14.02 11.14
C PHE A 359 4.51 13.22 11.41
N ARG A 360 5.70 13.77 11.09
CA ARG A 360 6.99 13.12 11.37
C ARG A 360 7.22 12.95 12.88
N VAL A 361 6.94 13.98 13.68
CA VAL A 361 7.02 13.96 15.14
C VAL A 361 6.04 12.96 15.71
N LYS A 362 4.78 12.91 15.23
CA LYS A 362 3.81 11.87 15.63
C LYS A 362 4.32 10.46 15.30
N LYS A 363 4.95 10.26 14.14
CA LYS A 363 5.56 8.98 13.74
C LYS A 363 6.75 8.63 14.62
N ILE A 364 7.60 9.59 14.96
CA ILE A 364 8.74 9.41 15.88
C ILE A 364 8.21 9.09 17.28
N ALA A 365 7.22 9.81 17.80
CA ALA A 365 6.61 9.55 19.10
C ALA A 365 6.01 8.14 19.18
N LYS A 366 5.32 7.68 18.11
CA LYS A 366 4.84 6.28 18.02
C LYS A 366 6.00 5.28 18.03
N LYS A 367 7.07 5.53 17.27
CA LYS A 367 8.27 4.66 17.27
C LYS A 367 8.96 4.63 18.64
N VAL A 368 9.15 5.79 19.27
CA VAL A 368 9.75 5.93 20.61
C VAL A 368 8.90 5.20 21.66
N LYS A 369 7.57 5.36 21.63
CA LYS A 369 6.66 4.61 22.51
C LYS A 369 6.80 3.09 22.31
N LYS A 370 6.89 2.63 21.06
CA LYS A 370 7.13 1.21 20.75
C LYS A 370 8.47 0.72 21.29
N LEU A 371 9.54 1.51 21.13
CA LEU A 371 10.87 1.20 21.66
C LEU A 371 10.87 1.13 23.20
N HIS A 372 10.18 2.05 23.91
CA HIS A 372 10.07 1.97 25.37
C HIS A 372 9.31 0.73 25.86
N ILE A 373 8.22 0.36 25.18
CA ILE A 373 7.48 -0.87 25.52
C ILE A 373 8.38 -2.09 25.32
N SER A 374 9.09 -2.14 24.18
CA SER A 374 10.02 -3.23 23.87
C SER A 374 11.17 -3.29 24.88
N GLY A 375 11.76 -2.15 25.25
CA GLY A 375 12.83 -2.07 26.23
C GLY A 375 12.38 -2.49 27.62
N LEU A 376 11.17 -2.09 28.04
CA LEU A 376 10.60 -2.50 29.33
C LEU A 376 10.35 -4.02 29.37
N ASN A 377 9.83 -4.60 28.28
CA ASN A 377 9.66 -6.05 28.17
C ASN A 377 11.00 -6.78 28.20
N ASN A 378 12.02 -6.25 27.52
CA ASN A 378 13.36 -6.84 27.54
C ASN A 378 14.00 -6.81 28.94
N ALA A 379 13.85 -5.68 29.65
CA ALA A 379 14.33 -5.54 31.03
C ALA A 379 13.61 -6.50 31.98
N ILE A 380 12.29 -6.63 31.85
CA ILE A 380 11.48 -7.63 32.56
C ILE A 380 12.07 -9.01 32.30
N ASN A 381 12.16 -9.46 31.05
CA ASN A 381 12.65 -10.79 30.73
C ASN A 381 14.07 -11.03 31.28
N SER A 382 14.98 -10.06 31.13
CA SER A 382 16.35 -10.16 31.67
C SER A 382 16.36 -10.32 33.19
N LEU A 383 15.58 -9.51 33.91
CA LEU A 383 15.48 -9.56 35.37
C LEU A 383 14.84 -10.87 35.85
N THR A 384 13.88 -11.39 35.08
CA THR A 384 13.19 -12.66 35.35
C THR A 384 14.17 -13.83 35.29
N VAL A 385 15.10 -13.82 34.33
CA VAL A 385 16.16 -14.83 34.20
C VAL A 385 17.12 -14.77 35.38
N VAL A 386 17.54 -13.57 35.79
CA VAL A 386 18.40 -13.39 36.97
C VAL A 386 17.73 -13.90 38.24
N ALA A 387 16.44 -13.60 38.44
CA ALA A 387 15.68 -14.06 39.60
C ALA A 387 15.61 -15.60 39.65
N VAL A 388 15.34 -16.23 38.51
CA VAL A 388 15.29 -17.69 38.39
C VAL A 388 16.65 -18.30 38.70
N LEU A 389 17.74 -17.75 38.16
CA LEU A 389 19.10 -18.23 38.44
C LEU A 389 19.41 -18.17 39.94
N ILE A 390 19.12 -17.05 40.59
CA ILE A 390 19.29 -16.91 42.04
C ILE A 390 18.47 -17.97 42.79
N ALA A 391 17.19 -18.11 42.47
CA ALA A 391 16.31 -19.07 43.12
C ALA A 391 16.82 -20.50 42.95
N THR A 392 17.33 -20.87 41.77
CA THR A 392 17.90 -22.20 41.53
C THR A 392 19.16 -22.47 42.34
N VAL A 393 20.06 -21.48 42.45
CA VAL A 393 21.30 -21.61 43.23
C VAL A 393 21.01 -21.71 44.72
N ALA A 394 20.15 -20.84 45.26
CA ALA A 394 19.73 -20.89 46.66
C ALA A 394 19.00 -22.21 46.97
N PHE A 395 18.08 -22.64 46.10
CA PHE A 395 17.36 -23.89 46.27
C PHE A 395 18.33 -25.08 46.32
N ALA A 396 19.27 -25.15 45.38
CA ALA A 396 20.30 -26.18 45.38
C ALA A 396 21.14 -26.14 46.67
N ALA A 397 21.53 -24.94 47.13
CA ALA A 397 22.32 -24.77 48.34
C ALA A 397 21.62 -25.28 49.61
N ILE A 398 20.30 -25.08 49.74
CA ILE A 398 19.51 -25.59 50.89
C ILE A 398 19.46 -27.12 50.92
N PHE A 399 19.35 -27.78 49.76
CA PHE A 399 19.20 -29.23 49.71
C PHE A 399 20.52 -30.01 49.58
N THR A 400 21.61 -29.33 49.20
CA THR A 400 22.94 -29.96 49.02
C THR A 400 23.94 -29.53 50.08
N VAL A 401 23.47 -29.20 51.30
CA VAL A 401 24.38 -28.74 52.36
C VAL A 401 25.40 -29.82 52.70
N PRO A 402 26.70 -29.49 52.69
CA PRO A 402 27.73 -30.40 53.16
C PRO A 402 27.61 -30.58 54.68
N GLY A 403 27.21 -31.77 55.07
CA GLY A 403 27.07 -32.14 56.47
C GLY A 403 26.39 -33.50 56.57
N GLN A 404 27.17 -34.54 56.81
CA GLN A 404 26.65 -35.89 57.04
C GLN A 404 25.51 -35.88 58.06
N TYR A 405 24.46 -36.65 57.80
CA TYR A 405 23.31 -36.81 58.69
C TYR A 405 23.66 -37.77 59.83
N ILE A 406 22.99 -37.60 60.97
CA ILE A 406 23.17 -38.50 62.11
C ILE A 406 22.37 -39.78 61.84
N GLU A 407 23.08 -40.84 61.45
CA GLU A 407 22.52 -42.17 61.13
C GLU A 407 22.35 -43.07 62.35
N LYS A 408 23.02 -42.76 63.48
CA LYS A 408 22.94 -43.54 64.73
C LYS A 408 22.26 -42.73 65.83
N PRO A 409 21.25 -43.27 66.54
CA PRO A 409 20.58 -42.56 67.62
C PRO A 409 21.55 -42.32 68.79
N MET A 410 21.89 -41.06 69.04
CA MET A 410 22.59 -40.62 70.26
C MET A 410 21.62 -39.84 71.14
N LYS A 411 21.75 -39.97 72.47
CA LYS A 411 20.87 -39.29 73.43
C LYS A 411 20.88 -37.77 73.21
N GLY A 412 19.71 -37.20 72.94
CA GLY A 412 19.49 -35.76 72.74
C GLY A 412 19.53 -35.27 71.31
N VAL A 413 19.67 -36.15 70.30
CA VAL A 413 19.71 -35.75 68.89
C VAL A 413 18.75 -36.60 68.07
N THR A 414 17.97 -35.96 67.20
CA THR A 414 16.97 -36.65 66.36
C THR A 414 17.63 -37.32 65.16
N LEU A 415 17.13 -38.50 64.77
CA LEU A 415 17.60 -39.21 63.57
C LEU A 415 17.36 -38.32 62.34
N GLY A 416 18.37 -38.19 61.47
CA GLY A 416 18.29 -37.32 60.29
C GLY A 416 18.63 -35.84 60.52
N GLN A 417 18.97 -35.43 61.75
CA GLN A 417 19.50 -34.08 61.99
C GLN A 417 20.89 -33.91 61.36
N ALA A 418 21.11 -32.80 60.64
CA ALA A 418 22.41 -32.48 60.07
C ALA A 418 23.42 -32.20 61.20
N LYS A 419 24.63 -32.80 61.12
CA LYS A 419 25.70 -32.63 62.13
C LYS A 419 26.14 -31.17 62.34
N VAL A 420 25.81 -30.30 61.39
CA VAL A 420 26.18 -28.88 61.36
C VAL A 420 25.05 -27.98 61.91
N ALA A 421 23.87 -28.53 62.23
CA ALA A 421 22.66 -27.76 62.56
C ALA A 421 22.84 -26.76 63.71
N ASN A 422 23.66 -27.07 64.71
CA ASN A 422 23.87 -26.22 65.90
C ASN A 422 24.96 -25.16 65.71
N LYS A 423 25.58 -25.03 64.53
CA LYS A 423 26.62 -24.01 64.30
C LYS A 423 25.98 -22.65 63.98
N PRO A 424 26.45 -21.54 64.60
CA PRO A 424 25.90 -20.21 64.32
C PRO A 424 26.05 -19.80 62.85
N ALA A 425 27.17 -20.17 62.20
CA ALA A 425 27.38 -19.93 60.78
C ALA A 425 26.35 -20.64 59.88
N PHE A 426 25.89 -21.82 60.29
CA PHE A 426 24.87 -22.56 59.54
C PHE A 426 23.47 -21.94 59.69
N LEU A 427 23.14 -21.42 60.88
CA LEU A 427 21.88 -20.67 61.08
C LEU A 427 21.84 -19.38 60.25
N VAL A 428 22.96 -18.64 60.21
CA VAL A 428 23.09 -17.44 59.38
C VAL A 428 22.95 -17.79 57.89
N PHE A 429 23.64 -18.85 57.44
CA PHE A 429 23.48 -19.35 56.07
C PHE A 429 22.01 -19.68 55.75
N PHE A 430 21.37 -20.52 56.56
CA PHE A 430 20.01 -20.98 56.30
C PHE A 430 19.00 -19.81 56.27
N LEU A 431 19.14 -18.85 57.19
CA LEU A 431 18.26 -17.68 57.24
C LEU A 431 18.43 -16.78 56.01
N PHE A 432 19.65 -16.41 55.67
CA PHE A 432 19.89 -15.50 54.55
C PHE A 432 19.65 -16.15 53.19
N ASP A 433 19.96 -17.43 53.05
CA ASP A 433 19.72 -18.18 51.81
C ASP A 433 18.22 -18.42 51.57
N SER A 434 17.46 -18.78 52.62
CA SER A 434 16.00 -18.88 52.51
C SER A 434 15.34 -17.53 52.20
N LEU A 435 15.79 -16.43 52.81
CA LEU A 435 15.31 -15.08 52.47
C LEU A 435 15.60 -14.72 51.00
N ALA A 436 16.80 -15.02 50.50
CA ALA A 436 17.14 -14.81 49.09
C ALA A 436 16.26 -15.62 48.15
N LEU A 437 16.02 -16.90 48.48
CA LEU A 437 15.14 -17.80 47.73
C LEU A 437 13.70 -17.28 47.68
N PHE A 438 13.12 -16.92 48.83
CA PHE A 438 11.75 -16.43 48.91
C PHE A 438 11.56 -15.11 48.15
N ILE A 439 12.50 -14.17 48.29
CA ILE A 439 12.43 -12.90 47.55
C ILE A 439 12.51 -13.17 46.03
N SER A 440 13.36 -14.09 45.60
CA SER A 440 13.56 -14.38 44.18
C SER A 440 12.36 -15.12 43.56
N ILE A 441 11.76 -16.07 44.28
CA ILE A 441 10.51 -16.72 43.86
C ILE A 441 9.36 -15.71 43.85
N ALA A 442 9.24 -14.87 44.88
CA ALA A 442 8.20 -13.84 44.93
C ALA A 442 8.30 -12.87 43.74
N VAL A 443 9.52 -12.46 43.37
CA VAL A 443 9.76 -11.65 42.16
C VAL A 443 9.27 -12.36 40.91
N VAL A 444 9.61 -13.64 40.69
CA VAL A 444 9.18 -14.41 39.51
C VAL A 444 7.66 -14.55 39.48
N VAL A 445 7.03 -14.85 40.61
CA VAL A 445 5.57 -15.01 40.72
C VAL A 445 4.86 -13.69 40.42
N VAL A 446 5.29 -12.58 41.03
CA VAL A 446 4.73 -11.25 40.76
C VAL A 446 4.93 -10.86 39.29
N GLN A 447 6.05 -11.26 38.70
CA GLN A 447 6.37 -10.96 37.31
C GLN A 447 5.55 -11.75 36.28
N THR A 448 5.21 -13.00 36.60
CA THR A 448 4.43 -13.89 35.72
C THR A 448 2.92 -13.72 35.89
N SER A 449 2.45 -13.43 37.12
CA SER A 449 1.02 -13.30 37.43
C SER A 449 0.43 -11.92 37.10
N VAL A 450 1.22 -10.84 37.21
CA VAL A 450 0.68 -9.49 37.06
C VAL A 450 0.74 -9.05 35.59
N VAL A 451 -0.37 -9.24 34.89
CA VAL A 451 -0.59 -8.65 33.55
C VAL A 451 -0.98 -7.19 33.71
N VAL A 452 0.02 -6.30 33.81
CA VAL A 452 -0.24 -4.86 33.94
C VAL A 452 -0.64 -4.26 32.59
N ILE A 453 -1.88 -3.80 32.48
CA ILE A 453 -2.42 -3.12 31.29
C ILE A 453 -1.86 -1.69 31.18
N GLU A 454 -1.60 -1.02 32.30
CA GLU A 454 -1.09 0.36 32.31
C GLU A 454 0.45 0.47 32.34
N GLN A 455 0.99 1.34 31.47
CA GLN A 455 2.45 1.56 31.37
C GLN A 455 3.07 2.16 32.64
N LYS A 456 2.33 3.02 33.37
CA LYS A 456 2.81 3.66 34.60
C LYS A 456 2.99 2.64 35.73
N ALA A 457 1.97 1.82 35.95
CA ALA A 457 2.01 0.73 36.91
C ALA A 457 3.10 -0.30 36.55
N LYS A 458 3.26 -0.64 35.25
CA LYS A 458 4.32 -1.56 34.80
C LYS A 458 5.72 -1.03 35.08
N ARG A 459 5.93 0.28 34.93
CA ARG A 459 7.21 0.94 35.27
C ARG A 459 7.46 0.95 36.78
N GLN A 460 6.44 1.25 37.59
CA GLN A 460 6.57 1.24 39.05
C GLN A 460 6.86 -0.18 39.57
N MET A 461 6.20 -1.19 39.01
CA MET A 461 6.45 -2.59 39.29
C MET A 461 7.91 -2.97 39.02
N VAL A 462 8.44 -2.69 37.81
CA VAL A 462 9.85 -2.99 37.48
C VAL A 462 10.82 -2.27 38.43
N PHE A 463 10.51 -1.04 38.85
CA PHE A 463 11.34 -0.31 39.80
C PHE A 463 11.40 -0.98 41.19
N ILE A 464 10.25 -1.44 41.70
CA ILE A 464 10.18 -2.17 42.97
C ILE A 464 10.90 -3.51 42.85
N ILE A 465 10.66 -4.26 41.78
CA ILE A 465 11.29 -5.56 41.54
C ILE A 465 12.81 -5.42 41.46
N ASN A 466 13.33 -4.40 40.76
CA ASN A 466 14.77 -4.18 40.71
C ASN A 466 15.34 -3.98 42.11
N LYS A 467 14.70 -3.19 42.99
CA LYS A 467 15.16 -3.04 44.39
C LYS A 467 15.16 -4.36 45.17
N LEU A 468 14.11 -5.17 45.01
CA LEU A 468 14.04 -6.49 45.64
C LEU A 468 15.14 -7.43 45.12
N MET A 469 15.49 -7.34 43.85
CA MET A 469 16.59 -8.10 43.26
C MET A 469 17.94 -7.77 43.90
N TRP A 470 18.23 -6.48 44.08
CA TRP A 470 19.46 -6.02 44.75
C TRP A 470 19.51 -6.49 46.22
N ALA A 471 18.36 -6.51 46.91
CA ALA A 471 18.27 -7.07 48.25
C ALA A 471 18.54 -8.59 48.28
N ALA A 472 18.03 -9.35 47.31
CA ALA A 472 18.31 -10.78 47.19
C ALA A 472 19.80 -11.06 46.96
N CYS A 473 20.46 -10.30 46.08
CA CYS A 473 21.90 -10.43 45.83
C CYS A 473 22.74 -10.18 47.09
N LEU A 474 22.33 -9.23 47.93
CA LEU A 474 22.99 -8.96 49.21
C LEU A 474 22.86 -10.16 50.16
N PHE A 475 21.67 -10.76 50.26
CA PHE A 475 21.44 -11.91 51.14
C PHE A 475 22.20 -13.17 50.68
N ILE A 476 22.28 -13.43 49.37
CA ILE A 476 23.12 -14.53 48.83
C ILE A 476 24.58 -14.31 49.18
N SER A 477 25.06 -13.07 49.14
CA SER A 477 26.45 -12.75 49.47
C SER A 477 26.77 -13.11 50.93
N VAL A 478 25.85 -12.78 51.85
CA VAL A 478 25.98 -13.13 53.28
C VAL A 478 25.89 -14.64 53.48
N ALA A 479 24.99 -15.31 52.76
CA ALA A 479 24.85 -16.78 52.78
C ALA A 479 26.11 -17.47 52.28
N PHE A 480 26.69 -17.00 51.17
CA PHE A 480 27.94 -17.54 50.61
C PHE A 480 29.10 -17.45 51.61
N ILE A 481 29.31 -16.27 52.22
CA ILE A 481 30.34 -16.09 53.24
C ILE A 481 30.12 -17.08 54.38
N SER A 482 28.90 -17.17 54.91
CA SER A 482 28.57 -18.08 56.01
C SER A 482 28.76 -19.56 55.65
N LEU A 483 28.45 -19.94 54.40
CA LEU A 483 28.62 -21.29 53.89
C LEU A 483 30.10 -21.69 53.79
N THR A 484 31.00 -20.78 53.38
CA THR A 484 32.44 -21.10 53.30
C THR A 484 33.03 -21.53 54.65
N TYR A 485 32.61 -20.89 55.74
CA TYR A 485 33.01 -21.27 57.11
C TYR A 485 32.38 -22.59 57.56
N VAL A 486 31.22 -22.97 57.01
CA VAL A 486 30.58 -24.26 57.26
C VAL A 486 31.32 -25.40 56.55
N VAL A 487 31.63 -25.24 55.26
CA VAL A 487 32.21 -26.30 54.40
C VAL A 487 33.64 -26.66 54.82
N VAL A 488 34.49 -25.65 55.05
CA VAL A 488 35.92 -25.86 55.34
C VAL A 488 36.14 -26.40 56.76
N GLY A 489 35.25 -26.05 57.70
CA GLY A 489 35.33 -26.47 59.09
C GLY A 489 36.42 -25.76 59.89
N VAL A 490 36.53 -26.09 61.18
CA VAL A 490 37.37 -25.36 62.16
C VAL A 490 38.87 -25.63 61.98
N LYS A 491 39.24 -26.73 61.32
CA LYS A 491 40.65 -27.18 61.21
C LYS A 491 41.47 -26.39 60.19
N GLU A 492 40.83 -25.88 59.13
CA GLU A 492 41.49 -25.19 58.01
C GLU A 492 40.91 -23.78 57.80
N GLN A 493 40.69 -23.03 58.88
CA GLN A 493 40.07 -21.69 58.81
C GLN A 493 40.78 -20.73 57.85
N TRP A 494 42.09 -20.90 57.63
CA TRP A 494 42.84 -20.10 56.68
C TRP A 494 42.31 -20.23 55.23
N LEU A 495 41.85 -21.42 54.84
CA LEU A 495 41.27 -21.68 53.51
C LEU A 495 39.88 -21.04 53.37
N ALA A 496 39.10 -20.98 54.46
CA ALA A 496 37.83 -20.26 54.50
C ALA A 496 38.04 -18.73 54.40
N ILE A 497 39.03 -18.19 55.10
CA ILE A 497 39.40 -16.77 55.02
C ILE A 497 39.87 -16.44 53.60
N TYR A 498 40.71 -17.27 52.99
CA TYR A 498 41.15 -17.10 51.61
C TYR A 498 39.96 -17.09 50.63
N SER A 499 39.06 -18.07 50.73
CA SER A 499 37.84 -18.12 49.90
C SER A 499 36.93 -16.91 50.11
N THR A 500 36.83 -16.41 51.34
CA THR A 500 36.03 -15.23 51.69
C THR A 500 36.64 -13.95 51.13
N VAL A 501 37.97 -13.81 51.16
CA VAL A 501 38.68 -12.65 50.57
C VAL A 501 38.50 -12.65 49.06
N VAL A 502 38.73 -13.79 48.38
CA VAL A 502 38.58 -13.88 46.92
C VAL A 502 37.12 -13.65 46.51
N GLY A 503 36.17 -14.33 47.13
CA GLY A 503 34.74 -14.15 46.85
C GLY A 503 34.26 -12.74 47.19
N GLY A 504 34.70 -12.18 48.31
CA GLY A 504 34.39 -10.81 48.74
C GLY A 504 34.90 -9.77 47.76
N VAL A 505 36.12 -9.90 47.24
CA VAL A 505 36.66 -8.99 46.21
C VAL A 505 35.86 -9.06 44.91
N ILE A 506 35.50 -10.26 44.45
CA ILE A 506 34.68 -10.44 43.24
C ILE A 506 33.30 -9.80 43.42
N MET A 507 32.65 -10.05 44.56
CA MET A 507 31.33 -9.49 44.87
C MET A 507 31.36 -7.97 45.06
N LEU A 508 32.37 -7.44 45.76
CA LEU A 508 32.52 -6.00 45.96
C LEU A 508 32.81 -5.27 44.64
N THR A 509 33.63 -5.86 43.78
CA THR A 509 33.96 -5.29 42.46
C THR A 509 32.74 -5.28 41.55
N THR A 510 31.96 -6.37 41.52
CA THR A 510 30.76 -6.48 40.66
C THR A 510 29.62 -5.60 41.15
N ILE A 511 29.25 -5.68 42.44
CA ILE A 511 28.21 -4.86 43.06
C ILE A 511 28.61 -3.39 43.04
N GLY A 512 29.89 -3.09 43.37
CA GLY A 512 30.44 -1.73 43.38
C GLY A 512 30.44 -1.09 42.00
N SER A 513 30.88 -1.81 40.96
CA SER A 513 30.85 -1.33 39.57
C SER A 513 29.43 -1.07 39.08
N MET A 514 28.49 -1.98 39.37
CA MET A 514 27.08 -1.81 39.00
C MET A 514 26.44 -0.62 39.73
N CYS A 515 26.67 -0.48 41.04
CA CYS A 515 26.21 0.68 41.81
C CYS A 515 26.79 1.99 41.28
N TYR A 516 28.08 2.01 40.94
CA TYR A 516 28.75 3.18 40.36
C TYR A 516 28.11 3.56 39.02
N CYS A 517 27.85 2.59 38.13
CA CYS A 517 27.21 2.84 36.85
C CYS A 517 25.79 3.41 37.02
N VAL A 518 25.01 2.87 37.96
CA VAL A 518 23.65 3.37 38.27
C VAL A 518 23.69 4.79 38.83
N ILE A 519 24.60 5.08 39.77
CA ILE A 519 24.73 6.42 40.37
C ILE A 519 25.19 7.43 39.31
N ARG A 520 26.19 7.07 38.50
CA ARG A 520 26.69 7.92 37.40
C ARG A 520 25.57 8.25 36.42
N HIS A 521 24.79 7.25 35.99
CA HIS A 521 23.65 7.47 35.09
C HIS A 521 22.58 8.37 35.73
N ARG A 522 22.28 8.18 37.03
CA ARG A 522 21.34 9.02 37.77
C ARG A 522 21.83 10.47 37.90
N MET A 523 23.14 10.66 38.09
CA MET A 523 23.76 11.98 38.11
C MET A 523 23.72 12.65 36.73
N GLU A 524 24.04 11.94 35.66
CA GLU A 524 23.93 12.43 34.28
C GLU A 524 22.48 12.86 33.95
N GLU A 525 21.47 12.08 34.36
CA GLU A 525 20.05 12.47 34.23
C GLU A 525 19.69 13.74 35.00
N SER A 526 20.22 13.90 36.22
CA SER A 526 19.98 15.10 37.04
C SER A 526 20.66 16.34 36.47
N ARG A 527 21.87 16.19 35.93
CA ARG A 527 22.63 17.25 35.25
C ARG A 527 21.89 17.71 33.99
N MET A 528 21.38 16.78 33.19
CA MET A 528 20.57 17.07 31.99
C MET A 528 19.26 17.81 32.33
N ARG A 529 18.65 17.54 33.49
CA ARG A 529 17.48 18.29 33.98
C ARG A 529 17.84 19.71 34.40
N ASN A 530 18.96 19.91 35.08
CA ASN A 530 19.41 21.25 35.52
C ASN A 530 19.84 22.15 34.34
N VAL A 531 20.50 21.58 33.32
CA VAL A 531 20.84 22.31 32.08
C VAL A 531 19.59 22.76 31.31
N ARG A 532 18.50 21.99 31.36
CA ARG A 532 17.24 22.37 30.71
C ARG A 532 16.50 23.47 31.47
N LYS A 533 16.44 23.40 32.81
CA LYS A 533 15.82 24.44 33.64
C LYS A 533 16.49 25.81 33.47
N THR A 534 17.81 25.82 33.34
CA THR A 534 18.60 27.04 33.09
C THR A 534 18.41 27.58 31.66
N GLY A 535 18.21 26.71 30.67
CA GLY A 535 17.85 27.10 29.30
C GLY A 535 16.42 27.65 29.13
N THR A 536 15.47 27.26 29.98
CA THR A 536 14.10 27.81 29.95
C THR A 536 13.96 29.16 30.66
N MET A 537 14.82 29.50 31.61
CA MET A 537 14.79 30.79 32.31
C MET A 537 15.47 31.94 31.55
N SER A 538 16.20 31.64 30.47
CA SER A 538 16.92 32.61 29.65
C SER A 538 16.17 33.05 28.38
N ARG A 539 14.93 32.58 28.18
CA ARG A 539 14.03 33.10 27.15
C ARG A 539 12.85 33.83 27.79
N SER A 540 12.97 35.13 27.80
CA SER A 540 12.01 36.12 28.26
C SER A 540 10.62 35.94 27.63
N PHE A 541 9.63 35.94 28.52
CA PHE A 541 8.31 36.56 28.44
C PHE A 541 7.80 36.93 27.02
N SER A 542 6.97 36.07 26.46
CA SER A 542 5.97 36.45 25.45
C SER A 542 4.71 35.64 25.76
N ALA A 543 3.72 36.34 26.31
CA ALA A 543 2.46 35.77 26.73
C ALA A 543 1.64 35.30 25.52
N SER A 544 1.51 33.99 25.35
CA SER A 544 0.33 33.39 24.72
C SER A 544 0.01 32.10 25.47
N MET A 545 -1.13 32.10 26.15
CA MET A 545 -1.69 30.93 26.84
C MET A 545 -2.00 29.81 25.84
N ALA A 546 -1.02 28.95 25.61
CA ALA A 546 -1.22 27.59 25.15
C ALA A 546 -0.21 26.74 25.92
N VAL A 547 -0.60 26.35 27.14
CA VAL A 547 0.13 25.34 27.92
C VAL A 547 0.20 24.10 27.03
N SER A 548 1.37 23.85 26.46
CA SER A 548 1.54 22.80 25.48
C SER A 548 1.56 21.44 26.19
N ASP A 549 0.50 20.66 26.00
CA ASP A 549 0.45 19.24 26.39
C ASP A 549 1.66 18.46 25.84
N THR A 550 2.31 18.97 24.78
CA THR A 550 3.51 18.42 24.16
C THR A 550 4.72 18.33 25.10
N GLU A 551 4.91 19.28 26.03
CA GLU A 551 6.05 19.24 26.97
C GLU A 551 5.85 18.19 28.07
N LEU A 552 4.60 18.00 28.52
CA LEU A 552 4.21 17.01 29.53
C LEU A 552 4.36 15.56 28.99
N TYR A 553 4.19 15.38 27.68
CA TYR A 553 4.50 14.10 27.03
C TYR A 553 6.02 13.85 26.93
N ASN A 554 6.84 14.87 26.65
CA ASN A 554 8.29 14.70 26.43
C ASN A 554 9.07 14.33 27.70
N GLU A 555 8.59 14.71 28.88
CA GLU A 555 9.16 14.28 30.18
C GLU A 555 9.04 12.76 30.41
N ASN A 556 8.00 12.12 29.86
CA ASN A 556 7.75 10.69 30.09
C ASN A 556 8.60 9.76 29.18
N TYR A 557 9.07 10.27 28.04
CA TYR A 557 9.79 9.53 26.99
C TYR A 557 11.32 9.54 27.13
N LYS A 558 11.91 10.16 28.16
CA LYS A 558 13.38 10.25 28.26
C LYS A 558 14.01 9.43 29.39
N ARG A 559 13.24 8.62 30.11
CA ARG A 559 13.78 7.65 31.06
C ARG A 559 14.18 6.37 30.32
N MET A 560 15.41 6.34 29.82
CA MET A 560 16.10 5.08 29.53
C MET A 560 16.63 4.57 30.87
N TYR A 561 16.05 3.46 31.33
CA TYR A 561 16.59 2.76 32.49
C TYR A 561 17.73 1.90 31.96
N ALA A 562 18.95 2.18 32.39
CA ALA A 562 20.04 1.24 32.27
C ALA A 562 19.64 -0.05 33.01
N VAL A 563 19.74 -1.18 32.31
CA VAL A 563 19.67 -2.52 32.90
C VAL A 563 21.02 -2.82 33.54
#